data_AF-A0A812EUX6-F1
#
_entry.id   AF-A0A812EUX6-F1
#
_cell.length_a   1.000
_cell.length_b   1.000
_cell.length_c   1.000
_cell.angle_alpha   90.00
_cell.angle_beta   90.00
_cell.angle_gamma   90.00
#
_symmetry.space_group_name_H-M   'P 1'
#
loop_
_entity.id
_entity.type
_entity.pdbx_description
1 polymer ?
#
loop_
_entity_poly.entity_id
_entity_poly.type
_entity_poly.pdbx_seq_one_letter_code
_entity_poly.pdbx_strand_id
1 'polypeptide(L)'
;MGPQKKPQKSKNRETKLFISFDENSRREFLTGFRKRKKERQRKAKQKLEEKLKEERREIRKEKREMFRTMMQNYKVAPEIKHLVDPKEFNIDQHTVTVTDVSEVDITGQDGLRLGVNKGSVVNKHDEGKSEEAESETEADIKCKKYHEEKLRRRIKKANDLQQRIKAKQKKKHKLRDPNDPKSGSRRNKHQFGKKKKKRMQVTE
;
A
#
# COMPACT_ATOMS: atom_id res chain seq x y z
N MET A 1 -59.62 -25.73 58.16
CA MET A 1 -58.18 -25.87 58.46
C MET A 1 -57.42 -25.91 57.14
N GLY A 2 -56.66 -24.86 56.81
CA GLY A 2 -55.92 -24.79 55.54
C GLY A 2 -54.68 -25.71 55.54
N PRO A 3 -54.22 -26.18 54.37
CA PRO A 3 -53.08 -27.10 54.31
C PRO A 3 -51.79 -26.38 54.76
N GLN A 4 -51.14 -26.95 55.77
CA GLN A 4 -49.86 -26.49 56.31
C GLN A 4 -48.77 -26.55 55.21
N LYS A 5 -48.11 -25.42 54.92
CA LYS A 5 -47.01 -25.37 53.96
C LYS A 5 -45.81 -26.16 54.48
N LYS A 6 -45.35 -27.16 53.72
CA LYS A 6 -44.17 -27.95 54.06
C LYS A 6 -42.91 -27.07 54.06
N PRO A 7 -41.98 -27.25 55.01
CA PRO A 7 -40.73 -26.48 55.04
C PRO A 7 -39.88 -26.79 53.80
N GLN A 8 -39.46 -25.74 53.10
CA GLN A 8 -38.56 -25.85 51.94
C GLN A 8 -37.20 -26.40 52.40
N LYS A 9 -36.76 -27.51 51.78
CA LYS A 9 -35.41 -28.06 52.02
C LYS A 9 -34.36 -27.02 51.61
N SER A 10 -33.36 -26.80 52.45
CA SER A 10 -32.27 -25.87 52.16
C SER A 10 -31.52 -26.32 50.90
N LYS A 11 -31.29 -25.40 49.97
CA LYS A 11 -30.57 -25.71 48.72
C LYS A 11 -29.12 -26.06 49.07
N ASN A 12 -28.65 -27.24 48.63
CA ASN A 12 -27.26 -27.65 48.83
C ASN A 12 -26.33 -26.59 48.24
N ARG A 13 -25.41 -26.06 49.06
CA ARG A 13 -24.45 -25.03 48.67
C ARG A 13 -23.28 -25.60 47.86
N GLU A 14 -23.05 -26.90 47.94
CA GLU A 14 -21.94 -27.61 47.29
C GLU A 14 -22.13 -27.74 45.78
N THR A 15 -23.38 -27.84 45.30
CA THR A 15 -23.70 -27.94 43.86
C THR A 15 -23.76 -26.59 43.16
N LYS A 16 -23.39 -25.49 43.85
CA LYS A 16 -23.43 -24.16 43.26
C LYS A 16 -22.21 -23.91 42.39
N LEU A 17 -22.45 -23.46 41.16
CA LEU A 17 -21.42 -22.91 40.27
C LEU A 17 -20.88 -21.60 40.86
N PHE A 18 -19.62 -21.62 41.30
CA PHE A 18 -18.91 -20.43 41.74
C PHE A 18 -18.17 -19.81 40.55
N ILE A 19 -18.60 -18.62 40.14
CA ILE A 19 -17.88 -17.79 39.18
C ILE A 19 -16.90 -16.93 39.98
N SER A 20 -15.66 -17.39 40.11
CA SER A 20 -14.57 -16.59 40.66
C SER A 20 -13.81 -15.90 39.53
N PHE A 21 -13.38 -14.66 39.79
CA PHE A 21 -12.47 -13.98 38.89
C PHE A 21 -11.05 -14.25 39.34
N ASP A 22 -10.20 -14.61 38.39
CA ASP A 22 -8.76 -14.59 38.62
C ASP A 22 -8.32 -13.17 38.98
N GLU A 23 -7.78 -13.00 40.19
CA GLU A 23 -7.42 -11.67 40.69
C GLU A 23 -6.36 -11.01 39.82
N ASN A 24 -5.43 -11.80 39.28
CA ASN A 24 -4.38 -11.32 38.38
C ASN A 24 -4.99 -10.77 37.08
N SER A 25 -5.88 -11.53 36.45
CA SER A 25 -6.63 -11.11 35.26
C SER A 25 -7.49 -9.86 35.54
N ARG A 26 -8.08 -9.76 36.74
CA ARG A 26 -8.83 -8.57 37.18
C ARG A 26 -7.92 -7.35 37.33
N ARG A 27 -6.75 -7.49 37.97
CA ARG A 27 -5.76 -6.42 38.13
C ARG A 27 -5.26 -5.95 36.77
N GLU A 28 -4.97 -6.85 35.85
CA GLU A 28 -4.57 -6.51 34.47
C GLU A 28 -5.70 -5.85 33.69
N PHE A 29 -6.94 -6.29 33.87
CA PHE A 29 -8.09 -5.66 33.26
C PHE A 29 -8.25 -4.21 33.74
N LEU A 30 -8.21 -3.98 35.05
CA LEU A 30 -8.40 -2.66 35.65
C LEU A 30 -7.22 -1.69 35.44
N THR A 31 -5.98 -2.17 35.45
CA THR A 31 -4.79 -1.29 35.32
C THR A 31 -4.22 -1.28 33.89
N GLY A 32 -4.52 -2.29 33.08
CA GLY A 32 -3.96 -2.51 31.76
C GLY A 32 -4.54 -1.63 30.64
N PHE A 33 -5.37 -0.63 30.92
CA PHE A 33 -5.94 0.26 29.90
C PHE A 33 -4.88 0.90 29.00
N ARG A 34 -3.75 1.33 29.57
CA ARG A 34 -2.62 1.88 28.80
C ARG A 34 -1.96 0.83 27.90
N LYS A 35 -1.81 -0.41 28.40
CA LYS A 35 -1.30 -1.55 27.62
C LYS A 35 -2.22 -1.81 26.43
N ARG A 36 -3.52 -1.99 26.67
CA ARG A 36 -4.54 -2.22 25.61
C ARG A 36 -4.60 -1.07 24.61
N LYS A 37 -4.52 0.19 25.06
CA LYS A 37 -4.49 1.36 24.16
C LYS A 37 -3.27 1.33 23.24
N LYS A 38 -2.08 1.03 23.79
CA LYS A 38 -0.85 0.88 22.98
C LYS A 38 -0.95 -0.29 22.02
N GLU A 39 -1.50 -1.42 22.46
CA GLU A 39 -1.71 -2.61 21.64
C GLU A 39 -2.66 -2.33 20.47
N ARG A 40 -3.81 -1.71 20.73
CA ARG A 40 -4.73 -1.27 19.67
C ARG A 40 -4.04 -0.32 18.67
N GLN A 41 -3.23 0.62 19.16
CA GLN A 41 -2.45 1.51 18.29
C GLN A 41 -1.40 0.75 17.47
N ARG A 42 -0.73 -0.25 18.03
CA ARG A 42 0.24 -1.10 17.33
C ARG A 42 -0.46 -1.92 16.24
N LYS A 43 -1.56 -2.61 16.60
CA LYS A 43 -2.39 -3.37 15.65
C LYS A 43 -2.88 -2.49 14.50
N ALA A 44 -3.37 -1.28 14.78
CA ALA A 44 -3.80 -0.35 13.74
C ALA A 44 -2.67 0.10 12.81
N LYS A 45 -1.45 0.29 13.33
CA LYS A 45 -0.28 0.61 12.50
C LYS A 45 0.18 -0.57 11.64
N GLN A 46 0.26 -1.76 12.21
CA GLN A 46 0.63 -2.97 11.48
C GLN A 46 -0.33 -3.23 10.32
N LYS A 47 -1.65 -3.19 10.59
CA LYS A 47 -2.69 -3.30 9.54
C LYS A 47 -2.55 -2.24 8.44
N LEU A 48 -2.14 -1.02 8.78
CA LEU A 48 -1.93 0.05 7.80
C LEU A 48 -0.67 -0.20 6.95
N GLU A 49 0.41 -0.68 7.57
CA GLU A 49 1.66 -1.01 6.91
C GLU A 49 1.52 -2.22 5.96
N GLU A 50 0.78 -3.26 6.39
CA GLU A 50 0.43 -4.43 5.58
C GLU A 50 -0.34 -4.01 4.33
N LYS A 51 -1.42 -3.24 4.49
CA LYS A 51 -2.20 -2.70 3.36
C LYS A 51 -1.34 -1.90 2.38
N LEU A 52 -0.44 -1.05 2.89
CA LEU A 52 0.48 -0.29 2.04
C LEU A 52 1.47 -1.18 1.28
N LYS A 53 1.90 -2.29 1.88
CA LYS A 53 2.80 -3.27 1.24
C LYS A 53 2.07 -4.03 0.13
N GLU A 54 0.83 -4.45 0.39
CA GLU A 54 -0.06 -5.11 -0.57
C GLU A 54 -0.37 -4.19 -1.75
N GLU A 55 -0.82 -2.96 -1.50
CA GLU A 55 -1.09 -1.96 -2.55
C GLU A 55 0.14 -1.72 -3.44
N ARG A 56 1.33 -1.63 -2.84
CA ARG A 56 2.59 -1.48 -3.59
C ARG A 56 2.94 -2.72 -4.43
N ARG A 57 2.56 -3.91 -3.97
CA ARG A 57 2.78 -5.16 -4.70
C ARG A 57 1.84 -5.23 -5.90
N GLU A 58 0.58 -4.88 -5.71
CA GLU A 58 -0.43 -4.78 -6.77
C GLU A 58 -0.03 -3.75 -7.82
N ILE A 59 0.30 -2.52 -7.41
CA ILE A 59 0.76 -1.46 -8.33
C ILE A 59 1.97 -1.93 -9.16
N ARG A 60 2.91 -2.67 -8.55
CA ARG A 60 4.08 -3.20 -9.27
C ARG A 60 3.68 -4.27 -10.29
N LYS A 61 2.74 -5.15 -9.95
CA LYS A 61 2.21 -6.16 -10.88
C LYS A 61 1.48 -5.50 -12.04
N GLU A 62 0.54 -4.59 -11.74
CA GLU A 62 -0.22 -3.83 -12.74
C GLU A 62 0.73 -3.08 -13.68
N LYS A 63 1.76 -2.39 -13.15
CA LYS A 63 2.77 -1.75 -14.00
C LYS A 63 3.52 -2.72 -14.90
N ARG A 64 3.90 -3.89 -14.38
CA ARG A 64 4.64 -4.89 -15.16
C ARG A 64 3.75 -5.49 -16.26
N GLU A 65 2.48 -5.73 -15.96
CA GLU A 65 1.49 -6.20 -16.93
C GLU A 65 1.25 -5.16 -18.02
N MET A 66 1.02 -3.90 -17.64
CA MET A 66 0.87 -2.78 -18.58
C MET A 66 2.11 -2.60 -19.46
N PHE A 67 3.32 -2.76 -18.90
CA PHE A 67 4.54 -2.72 -19.68
C PHE A 67 4.64 -3.92 -20.62
N ARG A 68 4.29 -5.13 -20.17
CA ARG A 68 4.28 -6.32 -21.00
C ARG A 68 3.32 -6.20 -22.18
N THR A 69 2.10 -5.73 -21.94
CA THR A 69 1.11 -5.51 -23.01
C THR A 69 1.55 -4.40 -23.95
N MET A 70 2.11 -3.31 -23.44
CA MET A 70 2.68 -2.24 -24.27
C MET A 70 3.81 -2.76 -25.17
N MET A 71 4.71 -3.61 -24.65
CA MET A 71 5.79 -4.21 -25.43
C MET A 71 5.29 -5.24 -26.44
N GLN A 72 4.26 -6.03 -26.11
CA GLN A 72 3.63 -6.96 -27.05
C GLN A 72 2.92 -6.23 -28.20
N ASN A 73 2.30 -5.09 -27.91
CA ASN A 73 1.59 -4.27 -28.88
C ASN A 73 2.51 -3.24 -29.57
N TYR A 74 3.79 -3.18 -29.20
CA TYR A 74 4.74 -2.24 -29.79
C TYR A 74 5.02 -2.64 -31.23
N LYS A 75 4.51 -1.84 -32.18
CA LYS A 75 4.85 -1.94 -33.60
C LYS A 75 5.76 -0.78 -33.96
N VAL A 76 6.91 -1.07 -34.54
CA VAL A 76 7.81 -0.04 -35.10
C VAL A 76 7.07 0.69 -36.22
N ALA A 77 7.09 2.02 -36.20
CA ALA A 77 6.46 2.84 -37.22
C ALA A 77 7.06 2.52 -38.60
N PRO A 78 6.25 2.36 -39.67
CA PRO A 78 6.74 1.94 -40.98
C PRO A 78 7.84 2.85 -41.53
N GLU A 79 7.81 4.14 -41.20
CA GLU A 79 8.81 5.14 -41.58
C GLU A 79 10.20 4.84 -41.01
N ILE A 80 10.33 4.14 -39.88
CA ILE A 80 11.61 3.91 -39.19
C ILE A 80 12.05 2.44 -39.30
N LYS A 81 11.16 1.53 -39.72
CA LYS A 81 11.46 0.09 -39.84
C LYS A 81 12.75 -0.19 -40.61
N HIS A 82 12.96 0.51 -41.72
CA HIS A 82 14.13 0.33 -42.58
C HIS A 82 15.48 0.72 -41.93
N LEU A 83 15.47 1.47 -40.83
CA LEU A 83 16.67 1.79 -40.05
C LEU A 83 16.96 0.75 -38.98
N VAL A 84 15.93 0.06 -38.50
CA VAL A 84 16.03 -0.97 -37.45
C VAL A 84 16.35 -2.33 -38.05
N ASP A 85 15.78 -2.64 -39.22
CA ASP A 85 15.97 -3.94 -39.85
C ASP A 85 17.36 -4.03 -40.51
N PRO A 86 18.15 -5.11 -40.24
CA PRO A 86 19.44 -5.33 -40.88
C PRO A 86 19.31 -5.34 -42.39
N LYS A 87 20.14 -4.55 -43.09
CA LYS A 87 20.21 -4.57 -44.55
C LYS A 87 21.51 -5.18 -45.02
N GLU A 88 21.40 -6.29 -45.73
CA GLU A 88 22.53 -6.99 -46.34
C GLU A 88 22.78 -6.46 -47.75
N PHE A 89 24.02 -6.07 -48.03
CA PHE A 89 24.48 -5.66 -49.34
C PHE A 89 25.54 -6.65 -49.82
N ASN A 90 25.21 -7.42 -50.85
CA ASN A 90 26.17 -8.30 -51.50
C ASN A 90 26.99 -7.51 -52.51
N ILE A 91 28.29 -7.42 -52.25
CA ILE A 91 29.30 -6.93 -53.18
C ILE A 91 30.04 -8.18 -53.69
N ASP A 92 30.49 -8.18 -54.95
CA ASP A 92 31.06 -9.36 -55.63
C ASP A 92 32.14 -10.14 -54.86
N GLN A 93 32.84 -9.48 -53.91
CA GLN A 93 33.90 -10.08 -53.10
C GLN A 93 33.53 -10.28 -51.62
N HIS A 94 32.46 -9.66 -51.11
CA HIS A 94 32.07 -9.73 -49.69
C HIS A 94 30.66 -9.16 -49.43
N THR A 95 30.02 -9.63 -48.36
CA THR A 95 28.70 -9.14 -47.92
C THR A 95 28.88 -8.13 -46.77
N VAL A 96 28.29 -6.94 -46.91
CA VAL A 96 28.26 -5.91 -45.88
C VAL A 96 26.87 -5.86 -45.25
N THR A 97 26.79 -6.08 -43.94
CA THR A 97 25.54 -5.95 -43.18
C THR A 97 25.52 -4.61 -42.44
N VAL A 98 24.54 -3.77 -42.75
CA VAL A 98 24.31 -2.51 -42.03
C VAL A 98 23.32 -2.78 -40.92
N THR A 99 23.79 -2.78 -39.67
CA THR A 99 23.02 -3.00 -38.44
C THR A 99 23.28 -1.89 -37.42
N ASP A 100 22.40 -1.79 -36.44
CA ASP A 100 22.61 -0.92 -35.29
C ASP A 100 23.84 -1.36 -34.47
N VAL A 101 24.60 -0.38 -33.99
CA VAL A 101 25.80 -0.57 -33.13
C VAL A 101 25.53 -1.27 -31.81
N SER A 102 24.26 -1.48 -31.46
CA SER A 102 23.81 -2.21 -30.27
C SER A 102 23.97 -3.73 -30.42
N GLU A 103 23.80 -4.25 -31.64
CA GLU A 103 23.86 -5.67 -31.96
C GLU A 103 25.29 -6.15 -32.22
N VAL A 104 26.13 -5.28 -32.77
CA VAL A 104 27.53 -5.58 -33.07
C VAL A 104 28.36 -5.48 -31.78
N ASP A 105 29.07 -6.56 -31.44
CA ASP A 105 30.03 -6.59 -30.34
C ASP A 105 31.35 -5.93 -30.75
N ILE A 106 31.33 -4.60 -30.87
CA ILE A 106 32.48 -3.77 -31.30
C ILE A 106 33.60 -3.81 -30.24
N THR A 107 33.28 -4.19 -29.00
CA THR A 107 34.18 -4.11 -27.84
C THR A 107 35.07 -5.32 -27.65
N GLY A 108 35.01 -6.32 -28.54
CA GLY A 108 35.84 -7.52 -28.45
C GLY A 108 35.40 -8.46 -27.33
N GLN A 109 35.74 -9.73 -27.50
CA GLN A 109 35.38 -10.89 -26.66
C GLN A 109 35.85 -10.82 -25.19
N ASP A 110 36.27 -9.65 -24.69
CA ASP A 110 36.90 -9.43 -23.38
C ASP A 110 35.93 -9.50 -22.19
N GLY A 111 34.68 -9.93 -22.40
CA GLY A 111 33.74 -10.28 -21.32
C GLY A 111 33.36 -9.14 -20.38
N LEU A 112 33.78 -7.90 -20.67
CA LEU A 112 33.61 -6.76 -19.77
C LEU A 112 32.25 -6.05 -19.91
N ARG A 113 31.45 -6.40 -20.92
CA ARG A 113 30.07 -5.90 -21.08
C ARG A 113 29.05 -6.90 -20.55
N LEU A 114 28.09 -6.39 -19.80
CA LEU A 114 26.79 -7.03 -19.62
C LEU A 114 26.18 -7.19 -21.02
N GLY A 115 26.12 -8.43 -21.51
CA GLY A 115 25.65 -8.74 -22.86
C GLY A 115 24.23 -8.22 -23.14
N VAL A 116 23.80 -8.29 -24.40
CA VAL A 116 22.46 -7.88 -24.80
C VAL A 116 21.43 -8.58 -23.92
N ASN A 117 20.55 -7.81 -23.28
CA ASN A 117 19.48 -8.32 -22.42
C ASN A 117 18.48 -9.13 -23.26
N LYS A 118 18.81 -10.40 -23.54
CA LYS A 118 17.89 -11.39 -24.09
C LYS A 118 16.94 -11.78 -22.96
N GLY A 119 15.90 -10.98 -22.74
CA GLY A 119 14.81 -11.40 -21.87
C GLY A 119 14.32 -12.76 -22.36
N SER A 120 14.26 -13.76 -21.49
CA SER A 120 13.71 -15.06 -21.84
C SER A 120 12.25 -14.87 -22.24
N VAL A 121 12.02 -14.67 -23.54
CA VAL A 121 10.72 -14.89 -24.13
C VAL A 121 10.57 -16.41 -24.13
N VAL A 122 10.22 -16.96 -22.95
CA VAL A 122 9.60 -18.27 -22.92
C VAL A 122 8.26 -18.06 -23.60
N ASN A 123 8.30 -18.12 -24.93
CA ASN A 123 7.18 -18.50 -25.77
C ASN A 123 6.84 -19.91 -25.28
N LYS A 124 6.01 -19.99 -24.24
CA LYS A 124 5.05 -21.07 -24.23
C LYS A 124 4.29 -20.88 -25.53
N HIS A 125 4.57 -21.73 -26.51
CA HIS A 125 3.71 -21.94 -27.66
C HIS A 125 2.28 -22.07 -27.12
N ASP A 126 1.53 -20.97 -27.21
CA ASP A 126 0.09 -21.01 -27.25
C ASP A 126 -0.21 -20.86 -28.73
N GLU A 127 -0.20 -21.99 -29.44
CA GLU A 127 -0.71 -22.04 -30.79
C GLU A 127 -2.22 -21.86 -30.72
N GLY A 128 -2.68 -20.65 -31.01
CA GLY A 128 -4.09 -20.37 -31.09
C GLY A 128 -4.36 -18.88 -31.08
N LYS A 129 -4.88 -18.39 -32.21
CA LYS A 129 -5.43 -17.04 -32.42
C LYS A 129 -4.40 -15.90 -32.54
N SER A 130 -3.84 -15.81 -33.75
CA SER A 130 -3.79 -14.54 -34.47
C SER A 130 -5.22 -13.99 -34.57
N GLU A 131 -5.69 -13.27 -33.56
CA GLU A 131 -6.82 -12.36 -33.74
C GLU A 131 -6.30 -11.13 -34.46
N GLU A 132 -6.99 -10.82 -35.54
CA GLU A 132 -6.73 -9.72 -36.45
C GLU A 132 -6.52 -8.41 -35.69
N ALA A 133 -5.64 -7.58 -36.24
CA ALA A 133 -5.43 -6.22 -35.76
C ALA A 133 -6.69 -5.40 -36.01
N GLU A 134 -7.64 -5.45 -35.07
CA GLU A 134 -8.70 -4.46 -35.00
C GLU A 134 -8.07 -3.09 -34.73
N SER A 135 -8.40 -2.10 -35.55
CA SER A 135 -8.11 -0.70 -35.28
C SER A 135 -8.65 -0.34 -33.89
N GLU A 136 -7.78 0.03 -32.95
CA GLU A 136 -8.20 0.39 -31.60
C GLU A 136 -9.31 1.45 -31.68
N THR A 137 -10.51 1.10 -31.18
CA THR A 137 -11.62 2.04 -31.20
C THR A 137 -11.34 3.19 -30.23
N GLU A 138 -11.95 4.36 -30.45
CA GLU A 138 -11.83 5.49 -29.51
C GLU A 138 -12.24 5.10 -28.07
N ALA A 139 -13.15 4.13 -27.94
CA ALA A 139 -13.57 3.57 -26.67
C ALA A 139 -12.44 2.81 -25.96
N ASP A 140 -11.65 2.02 -26.68
CA ASP A 140 -10.53 1.24 -26.12
C ASP A 140 -9.40 2.15 -25.62
N ILE A 141 -9.07 3.19 -26.40
CA ILE A 141 -8.07 4.19 -26.02
C ILE A 141 -8.52 4.94 -24.76
N LYS A 142 -9.81 5.29 -24.67
CA LYS A 142 -10.38 5.95 -23.49
C LYS A 142 -10.37 5.05 -22.26
N CYS A 143 -10.66 3.75 -22.42
CA CYS A 143 -10.57 2.74 -21.37
C CYS A 143 -9.13 2.58 -20.84
N LYS A 144 -8.13 2.50 -21.73
CA LYS A 144 -6.70 2.43 -21.35
C LYS A 144 -6.25 3.67 -20.58
N LYS A 145 -6.60 4.87 -21.07
CA LYS A 145 -6.28 6.15 -20.40
C LYS A 145 -6.91 6.24 -19.01
N TYR A 146 -8.17 5.83 -18.86
CA TYR A 146 -8.84 5.77 -17.55
C TYR A 146 -8.13 4.82 -16.58
N HIS A 147 -7.76 3.63 -17.05
CA HIS A 147 -7.05 2.65 -16.24
C HIS A 147 -5.69 3.18 -15.77
N GLU A 148 -4.93 3.82 -16.66
CA GLU A 148 -3.65 4.42 -16.33
C GLU A 148 -3.79 5.57 -15.32
N GLU A 149 -4.79 6.43 -15.48
CA GLU A 149 -5.06 7.52 -14.54
C GLU A 149 -5.46 6.98 -13.15
N LYS A 150 -6.29 5.92 -13.11
CA LYS A 150 -6.66 5.23 -11.88
C LYS A 150 -5.43 4.68 -11.17
N LEU A 151 -4.50 4.06 -11.90
CA LEU A 151 -3.22 3.58 -11.39
C LEU A 151 -2.36 4.73 -10.84
N ARG A 152 -2.23 5.84 -11.58
CA ARG A 152 -1.51 7.05 -11.13
C ARG A 152 -2.09 7.63 -9.84
N ARG A 153 -3.43 7.71 -9.73
CA ARG A 153 -4.12 8.17 -8.52
C ARG A 153 -3.85 7.24 -7.32
N ARG A 154 -3.85 5.91 -7.52
CA ARG A 154 -3.49 4.93 -6.47
C ARG A 154 -2.06 5.12 -5.98
N ILE A 155 -1.10 5.28 -6.90
CA ILE A 155 0.31 5.54 -6.56
C ILE A 155 0.45 6.81 -5.72
N LYS A 156 -0.21 7.90 -6.12
CA LYS A 156 -0.16 9.17 -5.38
C LYS A 156 -0.71 9.03 -3.96
N LYS A 157 -1.84 8.34 -3.80
CA LYS A 157 -2.45 8.08 -2.48
C LYS A 157 -1.53 7.24 -1.58
N ALA A 158 -0.96 6.15 -2.10
CA ALA A 158 -0.05 5.29 -1.35
C ALA A 158 1.21 6.05 -0.89
N ASN A 159 1.77 6.90 -1.76
CA ASN A 159 2.94 7.72 -1.44
C ASN A 159 2.63 8.82 -0.40
N ASP A 160 1.50 9.54 -0.54
CA ASP A 160 1.08 10.54 0.44
C ASP A 160 0.88 9.91 1.84
N LEU A 161 0.19 8.78 1.89
CA LEU A 161 -0.03 8.06 3.14
C LEU A 161 1.30 7.68 3.83
N GLN A 162 2.30 7.25 3.05
CA GLN A 162 3.63 6.93 3.57
C GLN A 162 4.39 8.16 4.04
N GLN A 163 4.32 9.27 3.32
CA GLN A 163 4.92 10.52 3.77
C GLN A 163 4.30 10.99 5.09
N ARG A 164 2.99 10.87 5.24
CA ARG A 164 2.27 11.20 6.49
C ARG A 164 2.69 10.29 7.65
N ILE A 165 2.92 9.00 7.41
CA ILE A 165 3.44 8.06 8.42
C ILE A 165 4.87 8.47 8.83
N LYS A 166 5.77 8.69 7.85
CA LYS A 166 7.15 9.12 8.11
C LYS A 166 7.21 10.44 8.87
N ALA A 167 6.37 11.42 8.51
CA ALA A 167 6.29 12.70 9.19
C ALA A 167 5.84 12.55 10.67
N LYS A 168 4.88 11.67 10.96
CA LYS A 168 4.45 11.36 12.33
C LYS A 168 5.55 10.68 13.15
N GLN A 169 6.41 9.88 12.53
CA GLN A 169 7.57 9.27 13.20
C GLN A 169 8.65 10.34 13.50
N LYS A 170 9.00 11.20 12.53
CA LYS A 170 9.97 12.29 12.73
C LYS A 170 9.58 13.27 13.83
N LYS A 171 8.28 13.61 13.97
CA LYS A 171 7.78 14.50 15.04
C LYS A 171 7.94 13.95 16.46
N LYS A 172 8.16 12.64 16.64
CA LYS A 172 8.37 12.04 17.96
C LYS A 172 9.82 12.16 18.46
N HIS A 173 10.76 12.32 17.53
CA HIS A 173 12.20 12.36 17.84
C HIS A 173 12.81 13.77 17.77
N LYS A 174 12.06 14.78 17.31
CA LYS A 174 12.47 16.17 17.50
C LYS A 174 12.26 16.55 18.96
N LEU A 175 13.34 16.58 19.74
CA LEU A 175 13.39 17.38 20.95
C LEU A 175 12.93 18.80 20.56
N ARG A 176 11.92 19.32 21.24
CA ARG A 176 11.55 20.72 21.05
C ARG A 176 12.73 21.54 21.54
N ASP A 177 13.26 22.39 20.68
CA ASP A 177 14.27 23.36 21.07
C ASP A 177 13.67 24.20 22.23
N PRO A 178 14.32 24.23 23.41
CA PRO A 178 13.86 25.05 24.53
C PRO A 178 13.71 26.52 24.16
N ASN A 179 14.45 26.99 23.15
CA ASN A 179 14.46 28.37 22.68
C ASN A 179 13.48 28.65 21.53
N ASP A 180 12.63 27.69 21.12
CA ASP A 180 11.64 27.93 20.07
C ASP A 180 10.51 28.85 20.58
N PRO A 181 10.39 30.10 20.06
CA PRO A 181 9.39 31.07 20.51
C PRO A 181 7.94 30.62 20.25
N LYS A 182 7.71 29.60 19.40
CA LYS A 182 6.36 29.04 19.15
C LYS A 182 5.96 27.93 20.14
N SER A 183 6.83 27.50 21.05
CA SER A 183 6.57 26.37 21.97
C SER A 183 5.59 26.70 23.11
N GLY A 184 5.51 27.96 23.57
CA GLY A 184 4.64 28.43 24.66
C GLY A 184 3.24 28.91 24.25
N SER A 185 3.02 29.25 22.99
CA SER A 185 1.83 30.00 22.56
C SER A 185 0.50 29.22 22.57
N ARG A 186 0.51 27.88 22.64
CA ARG A 186 -0.70 27.06 22.48
C ARG A 186 -1.42 26.65 23.77
N ARG A 187 -0.90 26.97 24.96
CA ARG A 187 -1.52 26.52 26.24
C ARG A 187 -2.68 27.39 26.75
N ASN A 188 -2.85 28.63 26.27
CA ASN A 188 -3.80 29.58 26.87
C ASN A 188 -5.13 29.84 26.14
N LYS A 189 -5.48 29.11 25.06
CA LYS A 189 -6.73 29.38 24.33
C LYS A 189 -8.00 28.72 24.89
N HIS A 190 -7.91 27.92 25.96
CA HIS A 190 -9.06 27.20 26.53
C HIS A 190 -9.62 27.76 27.85
N GLN A 191 -9.11 28.89 28.35
CA GLN A 191 -9.57 29.44 29.65
C GLN A 191 -10.57 30.62 29.56
N PHE A 192 -10.77 31.23 28.39
CA PHE A 192 -11.78 32.29 28.22
C PHE A 192 -13.06 31.74 27.60
N GLY A 193 -13.94 31.19 28.43
CA GLY A 193 -15.24 30.70 27.94
C GLY A 193 -16.22 30.14 28.97
N LYS A 194 -15.96 30.25 30.28
CA LYS A 194 -16.94 29.87 31.30
C LYS A 194 -17.52 31.13 31.96
N LYS A 195 -18.57 31.70 31.36
CA LYS A 195 -19.43 32.66 32.06
C LYS A 195 -20.02 31.94 33.29
N LYS A 196 -19.59 32.32 34.50
CA LYS A 196 -20.21 31.86 35.75
C LYS A 196 -21.64 32.39 35.78
N LYS A 197 -22.65 31.52 35.66
CA LYS A 197 -24.03 31.88 36.02
C LYS A 197 -24.04 32.11 37.53
N LYS A 198 -24.36 33.35 37.96
CA LYS A 198 -24.63 33.67 39.37
C LYS A 198 -25.80 32.80 39.83
N ARG A 199 -25.59 31.95 40.83
CA ARG A 199 -26.68 31.32 41.60
C ARG A 199 -27.35 32.45 42.38
N MET A 200 -28.63 32.69 42.12
CA MET A 200 -29.43 33.48 43.05
C MET A 200 -29.53 32.70 44.36
N GLN A 201 -29.17 33.37 45.45
CA GLN A 201 -29.47 32.88 46.79
C GLN A 201 -30.97 33.12 46.99
N VAL A 202 -31.70 32.05 47.27
CA VAL A 202 -33.05 32.14 47.81
C VAL A 202 -32.84 32.45 49.30
N THR A 203 -33.18 33.67 49.69
CA THR A 203 -33.35 34.03 51.10
C THR A 203 -34.66 33.43 51.63
N GLU A 204 -34.62 33.14 52.92
CA GLU A 204 -35.55 32.41 53.80
C GLU A 204 -37.05 32.56 53.53
#